data_AF-A0AAV6CCS2-F1
#
_entry.id   AF-A0AAV6CCS2-F1
#
_cell.length_a   1.000
_cell.length_b   1.000
_cell.length_c   1.000
_cell.angle_alpha   90.00
_cell.angle_beta   90.00
_cell.angle_gamma   90.00
#
_symmetry.space_group_name_H-M   'P 1'
#
loop_
_entity.id
_entity.type
_entity.pdbx_description
1 polymer ?
#
loop_
_entity_poly.entity_id
_entity_poly.type
_entity_poly.pdbx_seq_one_letter_code
_entity_poly.pdbx_strand_id
1 'polypeptide(L)' 'MNYLILTEENLTTLNNLNTTGDPLRRCEPITLTDGRSALNADLLNDCGPGQTWAHYGSFLQTLPVETVS' A
#
# COMPACT_ATOMS: atom_id res chain seq x y z
N MET A 1 14.51 4.12 3.89
CA MET A 1 13.16 3.80 4.43
C MET A 1 12.61 2.59 3.70
N ASN A 2 11.79 1.76 4.34
CA ASN A 2 11.21 0.57 3.71
C ASN A 2 9.88 0.93 3.05
N TYR A 3 9.70 0.46 1.82
CA TYR A 3 8.52 0.73 1.02
C TYR A 3 7.95 -0.54 0.40
N LEU A 4 6.62 -0.57 0.24
CA LEU A 4 5.89 -1.57 -0.54
C LEU A 4 5.87 -1.10 -1.99
N ILE A 5 6.56 -1.80 -2.88
CA ILE A 5 6.68 -1.38 -4.28
C ILE A 5 5.43 -1.78 -5.06
N LEU A 6 4.91 -0.84 -5.84
CA LEU A 6 3.71 -1.00 -6.64
C LEU A 6 4.05 -1.06 -8.13
N THR A 7 3.64 -2.14 -8.78
CA THR A 7 3.52 -2.21 -10.24
C THR A 7 2.28 -1.44 -10.71
N GLU A 8 2.11 -1.28 -12.02
CA GLU A 8 0.88 -0.70 -12.59
C GLU A 8 -0.38 -1.52 -12.26
N GLU A 9 -0.26 -2.84 -12.23
CA GLU A 9 -1.34 -3.74 -11.81
C GLU A 9 -1.70 -3.54 -10.33
N ASN A 10 -0.68 -3.38 -9.47
CA ASN A 10 -0.88 -3.09 -8.05
C ASN A 10 -1.59 -1.75 -7.85
N LEU A 11 -1.24 -0.73 -8.64
CA LEU A 11 -1.92 0.58 -8.61
C LEU A 11 -3.40 0.46 -8.97
N THR A 12 -3.74 -0.33 -9.99
CA THR A 12 -5.13 -0.58 -10.38
C THR A 12 -5.91 -1.25 -9.23
N THR A 13 -5.31 -2.28 -8.62
CA THR A 13 -5.91 -2.99 -7.47
C THR A 13 -6.09 -2.07 -6.27
N LEU A 14 -5.08 -1.26 -5.95
CA LEU A 14 -5.13 -0.28 -4.87
C LEU A 14 -6.24 0.75 -5.07
N ASN A 15 -6.42 1.25 -6.29
CA ASN A 15 -7.49 2.20 -6.61
C ASN A 15 -8.88 1.60 -6.41
N ASN A 16 -9.06 0.31 -6.77
CA ASN A 16 -10.30 -0.40 -6.50
C ASN A 16 -10.54 -0.58 -4.99
N LEU A 17 -9.50 -0.90 -4.22
CA LEU A 17 -9.58 -0.98 -2.76
C LEU A 17 -9.93 0.37 -2.12
N ASN A 18 -9.27 1.45 -2.56
CA ASN A 18 -9.55 2.82 -2.10
C ASN A 18 -10.99 3.27 -2.42
N THR A 19 -11.59 2.72 -3.49
CA THR A 19 -12.98 3.04 -3.89
C THR A 19 -14.01 2.28 -3.06
N THR A 20 -13.68 1.05 -2.64
CA THR A 20 -14.59 0.14 -1.93
C THR A 20 -14.40 0.14 -0.40
N GLY A 21 -13.29 0.70 0.07
CA GLY A 21 -12.93 0.79 1.48
C GLY A 21 -13.51 2.01 2.19
N ASP A 22 -12.87 2.39 3.28
CA ASP A 22 -13.22 3.58 4.08
C ASP A 22 -12.99 4.86 3.24
N PRO A 23 -14.02 5.68 2.97
CA PRO A 23 -13.88 6.89 2.16
C PRO A 23 -13.00 7.97 2.82
N LEU A 24 -12.79 7.90 4.13
CA LEU A 24 -11.94 8.82 4.90
C LEU A 24 -10.49 8.33 5.01
N ARG A 25 -10.20 7.08 4.62
CA ARG A 25 -8.87 6.47 4.75
C ARG A 25 -8.47 5.73 3.49
N ARG A 26 -7.54 6.34 2.76
CA ARG A 26 -6.99 5.80 1.50
C ARG A 26 -5.49 5.61 1.62
N CYS A 27 -5.02 4.55 0.99
CA CYS A 27 -3.60 4.34 0.78
C CYS A 27 -3.20 5.11 -0.48
N GLU A 28 -2.46 6.20 -0.31
CA GLU A 28 -1.96 7.04 -1.41
C GLU A 28 -0.48 6.72 -1.70
N PRO A 29 -0.16 6.19 -2.89
CA PRO A 29 1.22 5.96 -3.29
C PRO A 29 2.02 7.24 -3.40
N ILE A 30 3.30 7.16 -3.06
CA ILE A 30 4.29 8.19 -3.37
C ILE A 30 5.14 7.76 -4.57
N THR A 31 5.67 8.73 -5.29
CA THR A 31 6.68 8.48 -6.34
C THR A 31 8.08 8.52 -5.70
N LEU A 32 8.83 7.43 -5.86
CA LEU A 32 10.22 7.33 -5.44
C LEU A 32 11.16 8.06 -6.41
N THR A 33 12.41 8.26 -6.00
CA THR A 33 13.44 8.96 -6.80
C THR A 33 13.79 8.24 -8.09
N ASP A 34 13.60 6.92 -8.15
CA ASP A 34 13.78 6.08 -9.34
C ASP A 34 12.53 6.01 -10.24
N GLY A 35 11.47 6.76 -9.90
CA GLY A 35 10.22 6.86 -10.67
C GLY A 35 9.19 5.79 -10.34
N ARG A 36 9.49 4.81 -9.48
CA ARG A 36 8.52 3.78 -9.07
C ARG A 36 7.49 4.36 -8.10
N SER A 37 6.30 3.74 -8.08
CA SER A 37 5.27 4.05 -7.09
C SER A 37 5.41 3.13 -5.88
N ALA A 38 5.20 3.65 -4.68
CA ALA A 38 5.30 2.86 -3.47
C ALA A 38 4.43 3.37 -2.32
N LEU A 39 4.16 2.50 -1.34
CA LEU A 39 3.54 2.86 -0.05
C LEU A 39 4.55 2.70 1.08
N ASN A 40 4.35 3.39 2.21
CA ASN A 40 5.15 3.15 3.41
C ASN A 40 4.90 1.70 3.92
N ALA A 41 5.98 0.94 4.14
CA ALA A 41 5.88 -0.42 4.66
C ALA A 41 5.33 -0.51 6.10
N ASP A 42 5.34 0.59 6.86
CA ASP A 42 4.76 0.63 8.22
C ASP A 42 3.25 0.31 8.23
N LEU A 43 2.55 0.46 7.10
CA LEU A 43 1.15 0.05 6.95
C LEU A 43 0.94 -1.44 7.29
N LEU A 44 1.96 -2.29 7.09
CA LEU A 44 1.88 -3.71 7.43
C LEU A 44 1.66 -3.95 8.93
N ASN A 45 2.06 -3.02 9.80
CA ASN A 45 1.90 -3.14 11.25
C ASN A 45 0.45 -2.93 11.72
N ASP A 46 -0.40 -2.34 10.86
CA ASP A 46 -1.76 -1.94 11.19
C ASP A 46 -2.77 -2.42 10.11
N CYS A 47 -2.51 -3.58 9.50
CA CYS A 47 -3.33 -4.16 8.42
C CYS A 47 -3.91 -5.57 8.70
N GLY A 48 -3.78 -6.07 9.94
CA GLY A 48 -4.40 -7.31 10.41
C GLY A 48 -5.90 -7.16 10.74
N PRO A 49 -6.59 -8.27 11.08
CA PRO A 49 -8.02 -8.22 11.40
C PRO A 49 -8.34 -7.25 12.55
N GLY A 50 -9.29 -6.34 12.33
CA GLY A 50 -9.70 -5.33 13.31
C GLY A 50 -8.79 -4.11 13.42
N GLN A 51 -7.69 -4.05 12.65
CA GLN A 51 -6.79 -2.90 12.58
C GLN A 51 -7.26 -1.86 11.55
N THR A 52 -6.66 -0.67 11.56
CA THR A 52 -7.13 0.48 10.75
C THR A 52 -7.11 0.17 9.26
N TRP A 53 -6.06 -0.51 8.78
CA TRP A 53 -5.84 -0.83 7.38
C TRP A 53 -6.21 -2.27 7.03
N ALA A 54 -7.02 -2.94 7.86
CA ALA A 54 -7.44 -4.33 7.67
C ALA A 54 -8.01 -4.61 6.26
N HIS A 55 -8.77 -3.65 5.71
CA HIS A 55 -9.34 -3.72 4.35
C HIS A 55 -8.27 -3.95 3.26
N TYR A 56 -7.09 -3.39 3.45
CA TYR A 56 -5.98 -3.50 2.50
C TYR A 56 -5.05 -4.68 2.80
N GLY A 57 -5.18 -5.33 3.97
CA GLY A 57 -4.18 -6.25 4.52
C GLY A 57 -3.76 -7.36 3.58
N SER A 58 -4.72 -8.09 3.02
CA SER A 58 -4.43 -9.18 2.07
C SER A 58 -3.67 -8.70 0.84
N PHE A 59 -3.95 -7.49 0.35
CA PHE A 59 -3.22 -6.91 -0.77
C PHE A 59 -1.83 -6.43 -0.36
N LEU A 60 -1.71 -5.67 0.73
CA LEU A 60 -0.42 -5.13 1.20
C LEU A 60 0.59 -6.25 1.47
N GLN A 61 0.15 -7.39 2.02
CA GLN A 61 1.01 -8.54 2.30
C GLN A 61 1.55 -9.25 1.04
N THR A 62 0.98 -8.99 -0.15
CA THR A 62 1.50 -9.54 -1.42
C THR A 62 2.61 -8.71 -2.03
N LEU A 63 2.80 -7.47 -1.56
CA LEU A 63 3.72 -6.52 -2.16
C LEU A 63 5.16 -6.78 -1.71
N PRO A 64 6.15 -6.63 -2.62
CA PRO A 64 7.55 -6.69 -2.23
C PRO A 64 7.93 -5.48 -1.37
N VAL A 65 8.67 -5.74 -0.29
CA VAL A 65 9.25 -4.71 0.57
C VAL A 65 10.69 -4.45 0.12
N GLU A 66 11.01 -3.19 -0.17
CA GLU A 66 12.35 -2.77 -0.53
C GLU A 66 12.84 -1.62 0.36
N THR A 67 14.12 -1.64 0.70
CA THR A 67 14.79 -0.52 1.38
C THR A 67 15.30 0.46 0.33
N VAL A 68 14.75 1.67 0.32
CA VAL A 68 15.19 2.76 -0.56
C VAL A 68 15.91 3.80 0.28
N SER A 69 17.14 4.13 -0.09
CA SER A 69 18.02 5.12 0.55
C SER A 69 17.74 6.53 0.07
#